data_AF-A0A7Y1XU76-F1
#
_entry.id   AF-A0A7Y1XU76-F1
#
_cell.length_a   1.000
_cell.length_b   1.000
_cell.length_c   1.000
_cell.angle_alpha   90.00
_cell.angle_beta   90.00
_cell.angle_gamma   90.00
#
_symmetry.space_group_name_H-M   'P 1'
#
loop_
_entity.id
_entity.type
_entity.pdbx_description
1 polymer ?
#
loop_
_entity_poly.entity_id
_entity_poly.type
_entity_poly.pdbx_seq_one_letter_code
_entity_poly.pdbx_strand_id
1 'polypeptide(L)'
;MSADGRFVVFTSAASNLVAGDTNGQTDVFVRDTVSGETSRVSVASDGSQANNGSNEASISANGRFVVFTSAASNLVAGDTNGQTDVFVRDTVSGETSRVSVASDGSQANRSSHQPSVSADGRLIAFVSDASNLAAGDTNSTYDVFVRNTGSGETSRVSVDSGGNQAGPGFGSYRPSMSADGRSVAFFSQWPFFVAGDTNGVQDVFLKDLISGEITRVSVASDGSQSEFEGSFNPSISADGRFVAFSSEAPNLVAADTNNKRDIFVRDVVAGQTTRVSVATDGTQSNNTSDDPSLSADGRIVAFRSRASNLVAGDTNGQYDVFVRDTVSGETSRVSVAFDGSQTTSQSDIASVSADGRFVTFSSPAPNLVAADTNNAKDVFIFDRGSG
;
A
#
# COMPACT_ATOMS: atom_id res chain seq x y z
N MET A 1 -0.64 -9.03 1.42
CA MET A 1 -0.87 -10.49 1.32
C MET A 1 -0.02 -11.04 0.16
N SER A 2 0.38 -12.32 0.18
CA SER A 2 1.04 -12.99 -0.96
C SER A 2 0.12 -13.14 -2.17
N ALA A 3 0.67 -13.47 -3.33
CA ALA A 3 -0.06 -13.51 -4.60
C ALA A 3 -1.22 -14.52 -4.62
N ASP A 4 -1.04 -15.66 -3.96
CA ASP A 4 -1.99 -16.77 -3.84
C ASP A 4 -2.87 -16.69 -2.58
N GLY A 5 -2.71 -15.64 -1.78
CA GLY A 5 -3.40 -15.50 -0.49
C GLY A 5 -2.97 -16.43 0.63
N ARG A 6 -1.90 -17.20 0.43
CA ARG A 6 -1.38 -18.11 1.46
C ARG A 6 -0.78 -17.38 2.65
N PHE A 7 -0.01 -16.32 2.42
CA PHE A 7 0.69 -15.60 3.48
C PHE A 7 0.08 -14.20 3.69
N VAL A 8 -0.44 -13.98 4.89
CA VAL A 8 -0.98 -12.68 5.31
C VAL A 8 -0.02 -12.04 6.29
N VAL A 9 0.54 -10.88 5.92
CA VAL A 9 1.36 -10.07 6.81
C VAL A 9 0.49 -9.05 7.55
N PHE A 10 0.69 -8.89 8.84
CA PHE A 10 -0.07 -7.96 9.67
C PHE A 10 0.74 -7.50 10.89
N THR A 11 0.28 -6.45 11.55
CA THR A 11 0.89 -5.93 12.77
C THR A 11 -0.03 -6.14 13.97
N SER A 12 0.56 -6.37 15.15
CA SER A 12 -0.22 -6.49 16.39
C SER A 12 0.64 -6.18 17.61
N ALA A 13 0.03 -5.61 18.66
CA ALA A 13 0.63 -5.45 19.98
C ALA A 13 0.25 -6.58 20.95
N ALA A 14 -0.43 -7.62 20.47
CA ALA A 14 -0.89 -8.73 21.28
C ALA A 14 0.27 -9.68 21.63
N SER A 15 0.48 -9.91 22.92
CA SER A 15 1.58 -10.74 23.45
C SER A 15 1.32 -12.25 23.42
N ASN A 16 0.24 -12.69 22.78
CA ASN A 16 -0.22 -14.08 22.79
C ASN A 16 -0.40 -14.69 21.40
N LEU A 17 0.03 -14.01 20.33
CA LEU A 17 -0.04 -14.54 18.97
C LEU A 17 1.01 -15.62 18.69
N VAL A 18 2.16 -15.51 19.34
CA VAL A 18 3.25 -16.49 19.28
C VAL A 18 3.86 -16.64 20.66
N ALA A 19 4.38 -17.84 20.97
CA ALA A 19 5.08 -18.06 22.23
C ALA A 19 6.33 -17.18 22.35
N GLY A 20 6.60 -16.71 23.55
CA GLY A 20 7.79 -15.91 23.85
C GLY A 20 7.67 -14.43 23.51
N ASP A 21 6.50 -13.94 23.09
CA ASP A 21 6.26 -12.49 22.94
C ASP A 21 6.34 -11.75 24.27
N THR A 22 7.43 -10.99 24.46
CA THR A 22 7.74 -10.40 25.77
C THR A 22 8.17 -8.94 25.70
N ASN A 23 8.30 -8.36 24.51
CA ASN A 23 8.78 -6.98 24.35
C ASN A 23 7.70 -5.92 24.68
N GLY A 24 6.42 -6.29 24.67
CA GLY A 24 5.30 -5.37 24.90
C GLY A 24 5.15 -4.31 23.81
N GLN A 25 5.65 -4.58 22.60
CA GLN A 25 5.64 -3.66 21.46
C GLN A 25 4.70 -4.15 20.37
N THR A 26 4.37 -3.27 19.42
CA THR A 26 3.78 -3.72 18.16
C THR A 26 4.83 -4.48 17.36
N ASP A 27 4.47 -5.67 16.89
CA ASP A 27 5.29 -6.54 16.08
C ASP A 27 4.65 -6.83 14.73
N VAL A 28 5.47 -7.30 13.80
CA VAL A 28 5.03 -7.75 12.47
C VAL A 28 4.97 -9.27 12.47
N PHE A 29 3.86 -9.82 12.01
CA PHE A 29 3.58 -11.24 11.94
C PHE A 29 3.22 -11.66 10.52
N VAL A 30 3.46 -12.93 10.21
CA VAL A 30 2.92 -13.61 9.03
C VAL A 30 2.05 -14.77 9.48
N ARG A 31 0.85 -14.87 8.91
CA ARG A 31 -0.04 -16.02 9.01
C ARG A 31 0.03 -16.83 7.73
N ASP A 32 0.36 -18.12 7.83
CA ASP A 32 0.13 -19.09 6.77
C ASP A 32 -1.32 -19.58 6.87
N THR A 33 -2.14 -19.25 5.87
CA THR A 33 -3.57 -19.57 5.83
C THR A 33 -3.84 -21.04 5.55
N VAL A 34 -2.86 -21.78 5.02
CA VAL A 34 -2.97 -23.22 4.75
C VAL A 34 -2.68 -24.02 6.01
N SER A 35 -1.60 -23.72 6.74
CA SER A 35 -1.24 -24.44 7.97
C SER A 35 -1.93 -23.89 9.22
N GLY A 36 -2.36 -22.62 9.19
CA GLY A 36 -2.85 -21.91 10.36
C GLY A 36 -1.73 -21.47 11.32
N GLU A 37 -0.48 -21.49 10.89
CA GLU A 37 0.65 -21.06 11.70
C GLU A 37 0.83 -19.54 11.65
N THR A 38 1.06 -18.92 12.81
CA THR A 38 1.47 -17.51 12.92
C THR A 38 2.92 -17.46 13.36
N SER A 39 3.75 -16.68 12.66
CA SER A 39 5.16 -16.47 12.99
C SER A 39 5.48 -14.98 13.07
N ARG A 40 6.31 -14.57 14.04
CA ARG A 40 6.82 -13.19 14.10
C ARG A 40 7.96 -13.03 13.10
N VAL A 41 7.93 -11.94 12.35
CA VAL A 41 8.95 -11.60 11.35
C VAL A 41 9.78 -10.37 11.71
N SER A 42 9.31 -9.53 12.65
CA SER A 42 10.09 -8.46 13.28
C SER A 42 11.13 -9.00 14.28
N VAL A 43 12.03 -9.85 13.79
CA VAL A 43 13.11 -10.48 14.58
C VAL A 43 14.45 -10.30 13.88
N ALA A 44 15.55 -10.32 14.64
CA ALA A 44 16.90 -10.35 14.09
C ALA A 44 17.22 -11.71 13.44
N SER A 45 18.33 -11.81 12.72
CA SER A 45 18.73 -13.07 12.04
C SER A 45 18.91 -14.26 12.99
N ASP A 46 19.24 -14.01 14.26
CA ASP A 46 19.35 -15.05 15.29
C ASP A 46 17.99 -15.40 15.96
N GLY A 47 16.89 -14.78 15.51
CA GLY A 47 15.55 -14.97 16.04
C GLY A 47 15.22 -14.12 17.27
N SER A 48 16.13 -13.28 17.75
CA SER A 48 15.85 -12.35 18.85
C SER A 48 14.79 -11.31 18.46
N GLN A 49 13.91 -10.98 19.39
CA GLN A 49 12.82 -10.03 19.17
C GLN A 49 13.32 -8.60 19.02
N ALA A 50 12.65 -7.82 18.18
CA ALA A 50 12.82 -6.37 18.15
C ALA A 50 12.64 -5.77 19.56
N ASN A 51 13.55 -4.88 19.95
CA ASN A 51 13.53 -4.18 21.23
C ASN A 51 12.65 -2.90 21.22
N ASN A 52 11.97 -2.62 20.11
CA ASN A 52 11.07 -1.50 19.92
C ASN A 52 10.01 -1.83 18.85
N GLY A 53 9.02 -0.96 18.66
CA GLY A 53 7.89 -1.19 17.76
C GLY A 53 8.26 -1.34 16.28
N SER A 54 7.56 -2.25 15.60
CA SER A 54 7.66 -2.53 14.18
C SER A 54 6.29 -2.42 13.49
N ASN A 55 6.23 -1.80 12.31
CA ASN A 55 4.97 -1.45 11.64
C ASN A 55 5.09 -1.56 10.10
N GLU A 56 4.04 -1.12 9.39
CA GLU A 56 4.03 -0.86 7.93
C GLU A 56 4.66 -1.97 7.08
N ALA A 57 4.04 -3.15 7.11
CA ALA A 57 4.60 -4.33 6.46
C ALA A 57 4.05 -4.57 5.05
N SER A 58 4.89 -5.09 4.16
CA SER A 58 4.55 -5.59 2.83
C SER A 58 5.26 -6.92 2.57
N ILE A 59 4.71 -7.75 1.68
CA ILE A 59 5.19 -9.13 1.46
C ILE A 59 5.26 -9.43 -0.03
N SER A 60 6.33 -10.13 -0.45
CA SER A 60 6.53 -10.56 -1.83
C SER A 60 5.48 -11.58 -2.28
N ALA A 61 5.33 -11.74 -3.60
CA ALA A 61 4.30 -12.61 -4.20
C ALA A 61 4.36 -14.05 -3.70
N ASN A 62 5.56 -14.58 -3.46
CA ASN A 62 5.80 -15.93 -2.96
C ASN A 62 5.79 -16.05 -1.43
N GLY A 63 5.57 -14.96 -0.69
CA GLY A 63 5.60 -14.95 0.79
C GLY A 63 6.99 -14.98 1.42
N ARG A 64 8.07 -14.97 0.62
CA ARG A 64 9.43 -15.13 1.12
C ARG A 64 10.02 -13.86 1.74
N PHE A 65 9.80 -12.71 1.12
CA PHE A 65 10.41 -11.46 1.55
C PHE A 65 9.35 -10.59 2.22
N VAL A 66 9.52 -10.35 3.51
CA VAL A 66 8.67 -9.43 4.26
C VAL A 66 9.46 -8.16 4.55
N VAL A 67 8.98 -7.04 4.04
CA VAL A 67 9.55 -5.72 4.31
C VAL A 67 8.70 -5.01 5.35
N PHE A 68 9.34 -4.29 6.27
CA PHE A 68 8.64 -3.61 7.36
C PHE A 68 9.47 -2.46 7.92
N THR A 69 8.83 -1.56 8.66
CA THR A 69 9.53 -0.52 9.42
C THR A 69 9.78 -0.95 10.86
N SER A 70 10.87 -0.50 11.46
CA SER A 70 11.11 -0.71 12.89
C SER A 70 11.95 0.41 13.50
N ALA A 71 11.62 0.76 14.74
CA ALA A 71 12.43 1.66 15.58
C ALA A 71 13.42 0.88 16.47
N ALA A 72 13.58 -0.42 16.23
CA ALA A 72 14.39 -1.31 17.06
C ALA A 72 15.86 -1.28 16.64
N SER A 73 16.75 -1.11 17.61
CA SER A 73 18.20 -1.03 17.38
C SER A 73 18.93 -2.38 17.35
N ASN A 74 18.19 -3.49 17.46
CA ASN A 74 18.79 -4.82 17.59
C ASN A 74 18.41 -5.79 16.46
N LEU A 75 17.69 -5.34 15.43
CA LEU A 75 17.34 -6.20 14.29
C LEU A 75 18.54 -6.54 13.40
N VAL A 76 19.51 -5.63 13.33
CA VAL A 76 20.79 -5.82 12.63
C VAL A 76 21.93 -5.25 13.45
N ALA A 77 23.13 -5.80 13.29
CA ALA A 77 24.31 -5.24 13.93
C ALA A 77 24.65 -3.86 13.36
N GLY A 78 25.12 -2.93 14.21
CA GLY A 78 25.54 -1.60 13.79
C GLY A 78 24.41 -0.58 13.65
N ASP A 79 23.20 -0.93 14.08
CA ASP A 79 22.09 0.02 14.16
C ASP A 79 22.31 1.08 15.23
N THR A 80 22.66 2.29 14.78
CA THR A 80 23.14 3.35 15.68
C THR A 80 22.58 4.73 15.40
N ASN A 81 21.72 4.90 14.39
CA ASN A 81 21.13 6.19 14.03
C ASN A 81 19.98 6.62 14.97
N GLY A 82 19.38 5.69 15.71
CA GLY A 82 18.22 5.95 16.57
C GLY A 82 16.97 6.38 15.79
N GLN A 83 16.87 6.00 14.51
CA GLN A 83 15.76 6.35 13.62
C GLN A 83 14.85 5.15 13.38
N THR A 84 13.66 5.40 12.82
CA THR A 84 12.87 4.30 12.23
C THR A 84 13.50 3.93 10.89
N ASP A 85 13.82 2.65 10.73
CA ASP A 85 14.45 2.11 9.53
C ASP A 85 13.52 1.12 8.82
N VAL A 86 13.80 0.87 7.53
CA VAL A 86 13.14 -0.18 6.75
C VAL A 86 14.02 -1.42 6.75
N PHE A 87 13.42 -2.57 7.05
CA PHE A 87 14.07 -3.88 7.07
C PHE A 87 13.40 -4.83 6.11
N VAL A 88 14.15 -5.84 5.67
CA VAL A 88 13.63 -7.01 4.95
C VAL A 88 14.00 -8.27 5.71
N ARG A 89 13.04 -9.16 5.90
CA ARG A 89 13.21 -10.52 6.40
C ARG A 89 13.02 -11.50 5.25
N ASP A 90 14.04 -12.32 4.99
CA ASP A 90 13.89 -13.53 4.19
C ASP A 90 13.39 -14.66 5.11
N THR A 91 12.14 -15.07 4.91
CA THR A 91 11.49 -16.09 5.75
C THR A 91 12.02 -17.50 5.51
N VAL A 92 12.76 -17.73 4.42
CA VAL A 92 13.37 -19.02 4.12
C VAL A 92 14.75 -19.15 4.75
N SER A 93 15.63 -18.14 4.58
CA SER A 93 16.96 -18.17 5.18
C SER A 93 16.98 -17.77 6.65
N GLY A 94 15.97 -17.01 7.09
CA GLY A 94 15.95 -16.39 8.40
C GLY A 94 16.87 -15.18 8.51
N GLU A 95 17.25 -14.55 7.40
CA GLU A 95 18.08 -13.35 7.41
C GLU A 95 17.24 -12.08 7.51
N THR A 96 17.63 -11.17 8.41
CA THR A 96 17.12 -9.80 8.49
C THR A 96 18.21 -8.81 8.06
N SER A 97 17.89 -7.94 7.12
CA SER A 97 18.81 -6.90 6.61
C SER A 97 18.14 -5.54 6.58
N ARG A 98 18.91 -4.46 6.75
CA ARG A 98 18.41 -3.09 6.58
C ARG A 98 18.34 -2.71 5.12
N VAL A 99 17.22 -2.13 4.71
CA VAL A 99 16.92 -1.64 3.37
C VAL A 99 17.23 -0.15 3.24
N SER A 100 16.93 0.65 4.29
CA SER A 100 17.20 2.10 4.37
C SER A 100 18.69 2.42 4.55
N VAL A 101 19.49 2.00 3.57
CA VAL A 101 20.92 2.26 3.48
C VAL A 101 21.25 2.89 2.13
N ALA A 102 22.31 3.70 2.08
CA ALA A 102 22.87 4.18 0.82
C ALA A 102 23.57 3.03 0.06
N SER A 103 23.96 3.27 -1.19
CA SER A 103 24.65 2.26 -2.02
C SER A 103 25.98 1.76 -1.43
N ASP A 104 26.63 2.56 -0.58
CA ASP A 104 27.85 2.17 0.14
C ASP A 104 27.59 1.40 1.45
N GLY A 105 26.31 1.15 1.78
CA GLY A 105 25.88 0.45 3.00
C GLY A 105 25.73 1.35 4.23
N SER A 106 26.00 2.66 4.13
CA SER A 106 25.77 3.57 5.24
C SER A 106 24.27 3.71 5.55
N GLN A 107 23.91 3.69 6.83
CA GLN A 107 22.51 3.84 7.26
C GLN A 107 21.94 5.23 6.93
N ALA A 108 20.64 5.29 6.67
CA ALA A 108 19.90 6.54 6.61
C ALA A 108 20.16 7.40 7.87
N ASN A 109 20.39 8.70 7.69
CA ASN A 109 20.62 9.64 8.78
C ASN A 109 19.33 10.22 9.36
N ARG A 110 18.17 9.85 8.80
CA ARG A 110 16.81 10.17 9.29
C ARG A 110 15.87 8.98 9.04
N SER A 111 14.59 9.15 9.36
CA SER A 111 13.63 8.05 9.37
C SER A 111 13.20 7.62 7.96
N SER A 112 12.82 6.35 7.85
CA SER A 112 12.33 5.73 6.62
C SER A 112 11.03 4.97 6.88
N HIS A 113 10.08 5.06 5.95
CA HIS A 113 8.70 4.60 6.11
C HIS A 113 8.12 4.00 4.81
N GLN A 114 6.91 3.44 4.91
CA GLN A 114 6.04 3.03 3.81
C GLN A 114 6.70 2.11 2.76
N PRO A 115 7.27 0.96 3.17
CA PRO A 115 7.95 0.08 2.25
C PRO A 115 6.97 -0.69 1.35
N SER A 116 7.36 -0.89 0.09
CA SER A 116 6.65 -1.73 -0.90
C SER A 116 7.66 -2.61 -1.63
N VAL A 117 7.37 -3.90 -1.75
CA VAL A 117 8.29 -4.90 -2.32
C VAL A 117 7.75 -5.51 -3.62
N SER A 118 8.64 -5.76 -4.57
CA SER A 118 8.37 -6.48 -5.84
C SER A 118 8.13 -7.98 -5.61
N ALA A 119 7.59 -8.69 -6.60
CA ALA A 119 7.17 -10.09 -6.46
C ALA A 119 8.31 -11.05 -6.10
N ASP A 120 9.52 -10.77 -6.60
CA ASP A 120 10.73 -11.55 -6.35
C ASP A 120 11.55 -11.05 -5.15
N GLY A 121 11.14 -9.95 -4.51
CA GLY A 121 11.87 -9.32 -3.40
C GLY A 121 13.12 -8.54 -3.81
N ARG A 122 13.39 -8.38 -5.11
CA ARG A 122 14.61 -7.75 -5.59
C ARG A 122 14.61 -6.24 -5.42
N LEU A 123 13.48 -5.60 -5.70
CA LEU A 123 13.31 -4.16 -5.54
C LEU A 123 12.36 -3.85 -4.38
N ILE A 124 12.77 -2.91 -3.55
CA ILE A 124 11.99 -2.39 -2.42
C ILE A 124 11.93 -0.87 -2.54
N ALA A 125 10.75 -0.32 -2.78
CA ALA A 125 10.51 1.11 -2.67
C ALA A 125 10.21 1.50 -1.23
N PHE A 126 10.62 2.69 -0.82
CA PHE A 126 10.35 3.23 0.51
C PHE A 126 10.46 4.76 0.49
N VAL A 127 9.93 5.40 1.52
CA VAL A 127 10.00 6.85 1.73
C VAL A 127 11.08 7.16 2.77
N SER A 128 11.85 8.23 2.60
CA SER A 128 12.77 8.72 3.64
C SER A 128 12.99 10.22 3.52
N ASP A 129 13.24 10.90 4.64
CA ASP A 129 13.71 12.29 4.68
C ASP A 129 15.24 12.38 4.90
N ALA A 130 15.95 11.26 4.76
CA ALA A 130 17.38 11.16 4.96
C ALA A 130 18.18 11.71 3.77
N SER A 131 19.06 12.67 4.05
CA SER A 131 19.85 13.37 3.02
C SER A 131 21.04 12.58 2.48
N ASN A 132 21.27 11.36 2.95
CA ASN A 132 22.47 10.57 2.65
C ASN A 132 22.19 9.27 1.90
N LEU A 133 20.94 8.99 1.53
CA LEU A 133 20.59 7.76 0.80
C LEU A 133 20.95 7.83 -0.69
N ALA A 134 20.89 9.02 -1.28
CA ALA A 134 21.30 9.27 -2.67
C ALA A 134 22.15 10.54 -2.75
N ALA A 135 23.15 10.52 -3.64
CA ALA A 135 24.00 11.69 -3.86
C ALA A 135 23.17 12.87 -4.38
N GLY A 136 23.43 14.07 -3.84
CA GLY A 136 22.74 15.28 -4.26
C GLY A 136 21.32 15.44 -3.71
N ASP A 137 20.91 14.62 -2.73
CA ASP A 137 19.71 14.89 -1.96
C ASP A 137 19.94 16.06 -0.98
N THR A 138 19.27 17.18 -1.24
CA THR A 138 19.49 18.44 -0.51
C THR A 138 18.19 19.15 -0.14
N ASN A 139 17.04 18.57 -0.44
CA ASN A 139 15.74 19.24 -0.31
C ASN A 139 15.16 19.17 1.11
N SER A 140 15.71 18.32 1.99
CA SER A 140 15.25 18.13 3.38
C SER A 140 13.76 17.80 3.48
N THR A 141 13.22 17.05 2.53
CA THR A 141 11.83 16.58 2.53
C THR A 141 11.77 15.07 2.31
N TYR A 142 10.58 14.48 2.43
CA TYR A 142 10.38 13.07 2.12
C TYR A 142 10.51 12.81 0.63
N ASP A 143 11.39 11.89 0.28
CA ASP A 143 11.61 11.39 -1.07
C ASP A 143 11.28 9.88 -1.15
N VAL A 144 10.94 9.42 -2.35
CA VAL A 144 10.77 8.00 -2.64
C VAL A 144 12.09 7.45 -3.17
N PHE A 145 12.58 6.39 -2.53
CA PHE A 145 13.78 5.66 -2.92
C PHE A 145 13.44 4.23 -3.31
N VAL A 146 14.29 3.61 -4.13
CA VAL A 146 14.28 2.17 -4.39
C VAL A 146 15.64 1.58 -4.06
N ARG A 147 15.60 0.49 -3.27
CA ARG A 147 16.75 -0.38 -3.01
C ARG A 147 16.67 -1.59 -3.91
N ASN A 148 17.74 -1.86 -4.66
CA ASN A 148 17.95 -3.13 -5.34
C ASN A 148 18.77 -4.06 -4.43
N THR A 149 18.12 -5.09 -3.88
CA THR A 149 18.74 -6.01 -2.91
C THR A 149 19.82 -6.90 -3.54
N GLY A 150 19.78 -7.11 -4.87
CA GLY A 150 20.76 -7.90 -5.59
C GLY A 150 22.05 -7.16 -5.91
N SER A 151 21.97 -5.90 -6.35
CA SER A 151 23.16 -5.07 -6.65
C SER A 151 23.65 -4.27 -5.46
N GLY A 152 22.80 -4.05 -4.46
CA GLY A 152 23.09 -3.14 -3.37
C GLY A 152 23.08 -1.66 -3.80
N GLU A 153 22.28 -1.31 -4.80
CA GLU A 153 22.08 0.08 -5.24
C GLU A 153 20.85 0.70 -4.56
N THR A 154 20.99 1.95 -4.08
CA THR A 154 19.88 2.79 -3.62
C THR A 154 19.80 4.04 -4.50
N SER A 155 18.63 4.27 -5.08
CA SER A 155 18.40 5.37 -6.01
C SER A 155 17.11 6.11 -5.66
N ARG A 156 17.13 7.44 -5.76
CA ARG A 156 15.93 8.28 -5.60
C ARG A 156 15.08 8.20 -6.85
N VAL A 157 13.80 7.89 -6.66
CA VAL A 157 12.79 7.68 -7.71
C VAL A 157 11.89 8.89 -7.89
N SER A 158 11.68 9.67 -6.83
CA SER A 158 10.99 10.98 -6.85
C SER A 158 11.87 12.07 -7.50
N VAL A 159 12.24 11.86 -8.76
CA VAL A 159 12.93 12.82 -9.62
C VAL A 159 12.22 12.96 -10.96
N ASP A 160 12.31 14.14 -11.57
CA ASP A 160 11.82 14.38 -12.93
C ASP A 160 12.61 13.55 -13.97
N SER A 161 12.26 13.69 -15.26
CA SER A 161 12.96 13.01 -16.36
C SER A 161 14.42 13.46 -16.55
N GLY A 162 14.81 14.61 -16.01
CA GLY A 162 16.18 15.12 -16.00
C GLY A 162 16.97 14.74 -14.74
N GLY A 163 16.36 14.01 -13.80
CA GLY A 163 16.98 13.65 -12.53
C GLY A 163 16.93 14.75 -11.46
N ASN A 164 16.16 15.82 -11.66
CA ASN A 164 16.01 16.88 -10.68
C ASN A 164 15.04 16.45 -9.57
N GLN A 165 15.38 16.82 -8.35
CA GLN A 165 14.57 16.59 -7.15
C GLN A 165 13.56 17.69 -6.89
N ALA A 166 12.58 17.37 -6.06
CA ALA A 166 11.66 18.35 -5.51
C ALA A 166 12.37 19.43 -4.69
N GLY A 167 11.81 20.64 -4.68
CA GLY A 167 12.26 21.72 -3.80
C GLY A 167 11.89 21.47 -2.34
N PRO A 168 12.43 22.24 -1.39
CA PRO A 168 12.09 22.10 0.04
C PRO A 168 10.59 22.21 0.29
N GLY A 169 10.07 21.33 1.14
CA GLY A 169 8.65 21.28 1.54
C GLY A 169 7.73 20.49 0.62
N PHE A 170 8.20 19.99 -0.53
CA PHE A 170 7.39 19.22 -1.47
C PHE A 170 7.70 17.72 -1.38
N GLY A 171 7.12 17.04 -0.39
CA GLY A 171 7.36 15.62 -0.15
C GLY A 171 6.62 14.67 -1.11
N SER A 172 7.17 13.48 -1.29
CA SER A 172 6.60 12.36 -2.03
C SER A 172 6.35 11.16 -1.11
N TYR A 173 5.23 10.46 -1.30
CA TYR A 173 4.72 9.50 -0.31
C TYR A 173 4.00 8.30 -0.94
N ARG A 174 3.78 7.27 -0.13
CA ARG A 174 3.04 6.03 -0.42
C ARG A 174 3.44 5.38 -1.75
N PRO A 175 4.71 4.96 -1.89
CA PRO A 175 5.13 4.22 -3.06
C PRO A 175 4.44 2.87 -3.15
N SER A 176 4.04 2.49 -4.36
CA SER A 176 3.50 1.18 -4.71
C SER A 176 4.35 0.61 -5.83
N MET A 177 5.05 -0.49 -5.54
CA MET A 177 5.96 -1.19 -6.46
C MET A 177 5.18 -2.20 -7.31
N SER A 178 5.40 -2.21 -8.63
CA SER A 178 4.86 -3.26 -9.50
C SER A 178 5.50 -4.62 -9.19
N ALA A 179 4.74 -5.69 -9.43
CA ALA A 179 5.21 -7.05 -9.16
C ALA A 179 6.47 -7.40 -9.95
N ASP A 180 6.54 -6.95 -11.21
CA ASP A 180 7.70 -7.15 -12.09
C ASP A 180 8.91 -6.26 -11.73
N GLY A 181 8.78 -5.34 -10.76
CA GLY A 181 9.83 -4.42 -10.35
C GLY A 181 10.19 -3.37 -11.41
N ARG A 182 9.35 -3.16 -12.42
CA ARG A 182 9.62 -2.18 -13.48
C ARG A 182 9.12 -0.78 -13.14
N SER A 183 8.10 -0.65 -12.31
CA SER A 183 7.42 0.62 -12.10
C SER A 183 7.10 0.89 -10.63
N VAL A 184 7.12 2.18 -10.27
CA VAL A 184 6.69 2.65 -8.95
C VAL A 184 5.68 3.76 -9.12
N ALA A 185 4.48 3.58 -8.56
CA ALA A 185 3.50 4.65 -8.42
C ALA A 185 3.67 5.33 -7.06
N PHE A 186 3.55 6.65 -6.98
CA PHE A 186 3.60 7.42 -5.73
C PHE A 186 2.82 8.71 -5.90
N PHE A 187 2.46 9.39 -4.81
CA PHE A 187 1.90 10.74 -4.91
C PHE A 187 2.88 11.79 -4.40
N SER A 188 2.78 12.99 -4.93
CA SER A 188 3.65 14.10 -4.50
C SER A 188 2.95 15.45 -4.59
N GLN A 189 3.45 16.39 -3.80
CA GLN A 189 3.05 17.80 -3.82
C GLN A 189 3.84 18.62 -4.86
N TRP A 190 4.88 18.04 -5.48
CA TRP A 190 5.76 18.79 -6.36
C TRP A 190 5.22 18.83 -7.80
N PRO A 191 4.98 20.02 -8.38
CA PRO A 191 4.40 20.10 -9.71
C PRO A 191 5.41 19.80 -10.82
N PHE A 192 6.71 19.95 -10.59
CA PHE A 192 7.68 19.93 -11.70
C PHE A 192 8.17 18.53 -12.10
N PHE A 193 7.54 17.44 -11.66
CA PHE A 193 7.86 16.11 -12.16
C PHE A 193 7.57 15.95 -13.64
N VAL A 194 6.49 16.59 -14.11
CA VAL A 194 6.04 16.55 -15.50
C VAL A 194 5.79 17.97 -15.98
N ALA A 195 6.27 18.31 -17.18
CA ALA A 195 6.03 19.62 -17.76
C ALA A 195 4.52 19.87 -17.93
N GLY A 196 4.07 21.08 -17.61
CA GLY A 196 2.66 21.46 -17.73
C GLY A 196 1.78 21.05 -16.56
N ASP A 197 2.35 20.62 -15.44
CA ASP A 197 1.61 20.54 -14.19
C ASP A 197 1.38 21.94 -13.60
N THR A 198 0.12 22.37 -13.59
CA THR A 198 -0.29 23.72 -13.20
C THR A 198 -1.43 23.77 -12.18
N ASN A 199 -1.92 22.62 -11.71
CA ASN A 199 -3.10 22.54 -10.83
C ASN A 199 -2.78 22.89 -9.37
N GLY A 200 -1.50 22.82 -8.95
CA GLY A 200 -1.05 23.20 -7.62
C GLY A 200 -1.55 22.27 -6.50
N VAL A 201 -1.95 21.05 -6.84
CA VAL A 201 -2.44 20.03 -5.89
C VAL A 201 -1.56 18.78 -5.94
N GLN A 202 -1.78 17.85 -5.01
CA GLN A 202 -1.07 16.57 -5.05
C GLN A 202 -1.50 15.76 -6.27
N ASP A 203 -0.53 15.17 -6.95
CA ASP A 203 -0.75 14.32 -8.10
C ASP A 203 -0.13 12.93 -7.87
N VAL A 204 -0.72 11.93 -8.51
CA VAL A 204 -0.19 10.57 -8.57
C VAL A 204 0.68 10.44 -9.81
N PHE A 205 1.89 9.96 -9.62
CA PHE A 205 2.89 9.76 -10.65
C PHE A 205 3.25 8.28 -10.76
N LEU A 206 3.65 7.86 -11.97
CA LEU A 206 4.22 6.56 -12.28
C LEU A 206 5.63 6.76 -12.82
N LYS A 207 6.63 6.13 -12.20
CA LYS A 207 8.01 6.10 -12.68
C LYS A 207 8.31 4.73 -13.28
N ASP A 208 8.80 4.70 -14.51
CA ASP A 208 9.45 3.52 -15.10
C ASP A 208 10.92 3.50 -14.67
N LEU A 209 11.32 2.44 -13.98
CA LEU A 209 12.66 2.28 -13.40
C LEU A 209 13.73 1.88 -14.43
N ILE A 210 13.33 1.53 -15.65
CA ILE A 210 14.24 1.15 -16.75
C ILE A 210 14.54 2.37 -17.63
N SER A 211 13.50 3.10 -18.07
CA SER A 211 13.67 4.28 -18.92
C SER A 211 13.91 5.57 -18.12
N GLY A 212 13.52 5.61 -16.85
CA GLY A 212 13.51 6.82 -16.03
C GLY A 212 12.34 7.77 -16.34
N GLU A 213 11.43 7.37 -17.24
CA GLU A 213 10.24 8.16 -17.59
C GLU A 213 9.31 8.30 -16.38
N ILE A 214 8.77 9.51 -16.20
CA ILE A 214 7.76 9.80 -15.17
C ILE A 214 6.51 10.36 -15.85
N THR A 215 5.36 9.81 -15.49
CA THR A 215 4.06 10.17 -16.06
C THR A 215 3.08 10.49 -14.93
N ARG A 216 2.29 11.56 -15.08
CA ARG A 216 1.16 11.80 -14.18
C ARG A 216 0.00 10.88 -14.55
N VAL A 217 -0.50 10.19 -13.55
CA VAL A 217 -1.59 9.20 -13.64
C VAL A 217 -2.93 9.82 -13.27
N SER A 218 -2.96 10.78 -12.33
CA SER A 218 -4.15 11.51 -11.87
C SER A 218 -4.66 12.54 -12.90
N VAL A 219 -4.97 12.07 -14.10
CA VAL A 219 -5.53 12.86 -15.19
C VAL A 219 -6.84 12.25 -15.68
N ALA A 220 -7.69 13.06 -16.28
CA ALA A 220 -8.85 12.56 -17.02
C ALA A 220 -8.43 11.81 -18.28
N SER A 221 -9.39 11.17 -18.97
CA SER A 221 -9.09 10.37 -20.17
C SER A 221 -8.59 11.20 -21.35
N ASP A 222 -8.92 12.49 -21.39
CA ASP A 222 -8.39 13.45 -22.37
C ASP A 222 -7.02 14.04 -21.97
N GLY A 223 -6.46 13.63 -20.82
CA GLY A 223 -5.18 14.10 -20.29
C GLY A 223 -5.27 15.39 -19.47
N SER A 224 -6.45 15.97 -19.28
CA SER A 224 -6.62 17.12 -18.39
C SER A 224 -6.29 16.78 -16.93
N GLN A 225 -5.74 17.75 -16.19
CA GLN A 225 -5.35 17.57 -14.79
C GLN A 225 -6.57 17.52 -13.87
N SER A 226 -6.42 16.91 -12.69
CA SER A 226 -7.37 17.11 -11.60
C SER A 226 -7.49 18.58 -11.20
N GLU A 227 -8.71 19.00 -10.86
CA GLU A 227 -9.03 20.33 -10.33
C GLU A 227 -9.26 20.31 -8.81
N PHE A 228 -8.97 21.45 -8.16
CA PHE A 228 -9.26 21.82 -6.77
C PHE A 228 -8.55 21.01 -5.66
N GLU A 229 -8.60 19.69 -5.71
CA GLU A 229 -8.13 18.80 -4.64
C GLU A 229 -7.18 17.72 -5.18
N GLY A 230 -6.31 17.24 -4.29
CA GLY A 230 -5.25 16.31 -4.63
C GLY A 230 -5.72 14.87 -4.88
N SER A 231 -4.84 14.10 -5.51
CA SER A 231 -4.94 12.65 -5.69
C SER A 231 -3.90 11.93 -4.82
N PHE A 232 -4.29 10.81 -4.22
CA PHE A 232 -3.54 10.13 -3.18
C PHE A 232 -3.60 8.60 -3.32
N ASN A 233 -2.80 7.91 -2.51
CA ASN A 233 -2.95 6.49 -2.19
C ASN A 233 -2.91 5.55 -3.42
N PRO A 234 -1.85 5.61 -4.25
CA PRO A 234 -1.79 4.77 -5.43
C PRO A 234 -1.64 3.29 -5.09
N SER A 235 -2.26 2.43 -5.91
CA SER A 235 -2.02 0.98 -5.96
C SER A 235 -1.86 0.55 -7.42
N ILE A 236 -0.79 -0.18 -7.72
CA ILE A 236 -0.38 -0.52 -9.09
C ILE A 236 -0.58 -2.01 -9.43
N SER A 237 -0.91 -2.33 -10.67
CA SER A 237 -0.95 -3.71 -11.19
C SER A 237 0.44 -4.34 -11.30
N ALA A 238 0.48 -5.65 -11.52
CA ALA A 238 1.73 -6.41 -11.58
C ALA A 238 2.69 -5.95 -12.68
N ASP A 239 2.14 -5.48 -13.79
CA ASP A 239 2.84 -5.00 -14.98
C ASP A 239 2.92 -3.46 -15.08
N GLY A 240 2.39 -2.75 -14.08
CA GLY A 240 2.35 -1.29 -14.08
C GLY A 240 1.31 -0.63 -15.00
N ARG A 241 0.49 -1.41 -15.72
CA ARG A 241 -0.50 -0.87 -16.67
C ARG A 241 -1.65 -0.14 -15.97
N PHE A 242 -2.14 -0.66 -14.86
CA PHE A 242 -3.29 -0.10 -14.15
C PHE A 242 -2.83 0.51 -12.84
N VAL A 243 -3.28 1.73 -12.57
CA VAL A 243 -3.02 2.42 -11.30
C VAL A 243 -4.35 2.87 -10.71
N ALA A 244 -4.71 2.30 -9.58
CA ALA A 244 -5.81 2.75 -8.74
C ALA A 244 -5.34 3.91 -7.86
N PHE A 245 -6.19 4.90 -7.63
CA PHE A 245 -5.90 6.02 -6.72
C PHE A 245 -7.20 6.64 -6.19
N SER A 246 -7.10 7.38 -5.09
CA SER A 246 -8.23 8.15 -4.53
C SER A 246 -8.11 9.63 -4.90
N SER A 247 -9.21 10.29 -5.26
CA SER A 247 -9.22 11.73 -5.59
C SER A 247 -10.56 12.38 -5.26
N GLU A 248 -10.55 13.66 -4.92
CA GLU A 248 -11.75 14.50 -4.72
C GLU A 248 -12.04 15.39 -5.94
N ALA A 249 -11.26 15.23 -7.00
CA ALA A 249 -11.33 16.09 -8.17
C ALA A 249 -12.57 15.77 -9.03
N PRO A 250 -13.47 16.75 -9.27
CA PRO A 250 -14.75 16.53 -9.94
C PRO A 250 -14.62 16.30 -11.45
N ASN A 251 -13.43 16.48 -12.02
CA ASN A 251 -13.21 16.54 -13.46
C ASN A 251 -12.40 15.36 -14.02
N LEU A 252 -12.01 14.38 -13.20
CA LEU A 252 -11.33 13.17 -13.68
C LEU A 252 -12.24 12.29 -14.54
N VAL A 253 -13.56 12.35 -14.29
CA VAL A 253 -14.61 11.78 -15.13
C VAL A 253 -15.79 12.76 -15.19
N ALA A 254 -16.47 12.85 -16.33
CA ALA A 254 -17.53 13.86 -16.56
C ALA A 254 -18.76 13.77 -15.64
N ALA A 255 -18.95 12.63 -14.95
CA ALA A 255 -20.11 12.36 -14.11
C ALA A 255 -19.78 12.33 -12.62
N ASP A 256 -18.66 12.93 -12.20
CA ASP A 256 -18.36 13.09 -10.79
C ASP A 256 -19.03 14.35 -10.23
N THR A 257 -20.04 14.15 -9.38
CA THR A 257 -20.89 15.24 -8.89
C THR A 257 -21.17 15.14 -7.38
N ASN A 258 -20.50 14.24 -6.66
CA ASN A 258 -20.79 13.99 -5.25
C ASN A 258 -19.99 14.90 -4.30
N ASN A 259 -18.94 15.58 -4.79
CA ASN A 259 -17.98 16.34 -3.98
C ASN A 259 -17.42 15.50 -2.81
N LYS A 260 -17.09 14.25 -3.10
CA LYS A 260 -16.49 13.30 -2.18
C LYS A 260 -15.25 12.70 -2.82
N ARG A 261 -14.40 12.13 -1.98
CA ARG A 261 -13.29 11.34 -2.48
C ARG A 261 -13.81 10.05 -3.06
N ASP A 262 -13.39 9.77 -4.28
CA ASP A 262 -13.74 8.58 -5.04
C ASP A 262 -12.49 7.78 -5.39
N ILE A 263 -12.68 6.52 -5.76
CA ILE A 263 -11.63 5.64 -6.26
C ILE A 263 -11.67 5.65 -7.78
N PHE A 264 -10.52 5.88 -8.39
CA PHE A 264 -10.32 5.86 -9.83
C PHE A 264 -9.28 4.80 -10.21
N VAL A 265 -9.40 4.26 -11.42
CA VAL A 265 -8.35 3.46 -12.06
C VAL A 265 -7.99 4.11 -13.38
N ARG A 266 -6.68 4.33 -13.57
CA ARG A 266 -6.08 4.72 -14.85
C ARG A 266 -5.53 3.47 -15.54
N ASP A 267 -6.01 3.18 -16.74
CA ASP A 267 -5.29 2.36 -17.70
C ASP A 267 -4.27 3.25 -18.42
N VAL A 268 -3.00 3.11 -18.04
CA VAL A 268 -1.90 3.96 -18.51
C VAL A 268 -1.65 3.74 -20.01
N VAL A 269 -1.86 2.53 -20.51
CA VAL A 269 -1.66 2.18 -21.92
C VAL A 269 -2.81 2.70 -22.78
N ALA A 270 -4.05 2.52 -22.32
CA ALA A 270 -5.22 3.00 -23.07
C ALA A 270 -5.47 4.51 -22.90
N GLY A 271 -4.86 5.13 -21.88
CA GLY A 271 -5.11 6.53 -21.54
C GLY A 271 -6.51 6.77 -20.96
N GLN A 272 -7.13 5.75 -20.36
CA GLN A 272 -8.51 5.81 -19.86
C GLN A 272 -8.54 5.91 -18.35
N THR A 273 -9.28 6.88 -17.81
CA THR A 273 -9.57 7.01 -16.38
C THR A 273 -11.02 6.66 -16.12
N THR A 274 -11.26 5.80 -15.13
CA THR A 274 -12.60 5.30 -14.80
C THR A 274 -12.81 5.38 -13.29
N ARG A 275 -13.98 5.86 -12.85
CA ARG A 275 -14.37 5.77 -11.43
C ARG A 275 -14.83 4.36 -11.10
N VAL A 276 -14.32 3.82 -10.00
CA VAL A 276 -14.51 2.45 -9.53
C VAL A 276 -15.38 2.40 -8.27
N SER A 277 -15.43 3.48 -7.47
CA SER A 277 -16.36 3.66 -6.34
C SER A 277 -17.79 3.93 -6.82
N VAL A 278 -18.38 2.95 -7.50
CA VAL A 278 -19.75 2.97 -8.02
C VAL A 278 -20.49 1.70 -7.60
N ALA A 279 -21.81 1.77 -7.50
CA ALA A 279 -22.67 0.61 -7.35
C ALA A 279 -22.66 -0.27 -8.63
N THR A 280 -23.20 -1.48 -8.56
CA THR A 280 -23.27 -2.39 -9.71
C THR A 280 -24.00 -1.78 -10.91
N ASP A 281 -24.99 -0.91 -10.69
CA ASP A 281 -25.71 -0.20 -11.75
C ASP A 281 -24.97 1.05 -12.30
N GLY A 282 -23.75 1.33 -11.80
CA GLY A 282 -22.93 2.48 -12.19
C GLY A 282 -23.23 3.76 -11.41
N THR A 283 -24.18 3.75 -10.48
CA THR A 283 -24.46 4.91 -9.61
C THR A 283 -23.24 5.24 -8.76
N GLN A 284 -22.84 6.51 -8.73
CA GLN A 284 -21.68 6.95 -7.94
C GLN A 284 -21.89 6.77 -6.44
N SER A 285 -20.80 6.54 -5.72
CA SER A 285 -20.82 6.55 -4.25
C SER A 285 -21.35 7.90 -3.72
N ASN A 286 -22.14 7.86 -2.65
CA ASN A 286 -22.70 9.07 -2.02
C ASN A 286 -21.85 9.61 -0.86
N ASN A 287 -20.67 9.01 -0.61
CA ASN A 287 -19.78 9.35 0.48
C ASN A 287 -18.34 8.94 0.16
N THR A 288 -17.40 9.37 1.01
CA THR A 288 -15.96 9.13 0.85
C THR A 288 -15.60 7.66 0.66
N SER A 289 -14.79 7.39 -0.36
CA SER A 289 -14.10 6.14 -0.63
C SER A 289 -12.58 6.36 -0.65
N ASP A 290 -11.83 5.44 -0.04
CA ASP A 290 -10.40 5.61 0.27
C ASP A 290 -9.61 4.29 0.18
N ASP A 291 -8.28 4.42 0.16
CA ASP A 291 -7.28 3.33 0.25
C ASP A 291 -7.55 2.15 -0.70
N PRO A 292 -7.42 2.36 -2.02
CA PRO A 292 -7.66 1.28 -2.98
C PRO A 292 -6.50 0.27 -3.01
N SER A 293 -6.81 -0.98 -3.32
CA SER A 293 -5.87 -2.06 -3.56
C SER A 293 -6.27 -2.83 -4.82
N LEU A 294 -5.31 -3.04 -5.73
CA LEU A 294 -5.53 -3.60 -7.06
C LEU A 294 -4.99 -5.05 -7.15
N SER A 295 -5.70 -5.94 -7.87
CA SER A 295 -5.17 -7.25 -8.25
C SER A 295 -4.08 -7.13 -9.33
N ALA A 296 -3.31 -8.20 -9.54
CA ALA A 296 -2.17 -8.19 -10.47
C ALA A 296 -2.56 -7.84 -11.91
N ASP A 297 -3.74 -8.26 -12.35
CA ASP A 297 -4.30 -8.00 -13.67
C ASP A 297 -5.12 -6.69 -13.76
N GLY A 298 -5.28 -5.98 -12.64
CA GLY A 298 -6.10 -4.78 -12.55
C GLY A 298 -7.62 -4.99 -12.61
N ARG A 299 -8.09 -6.24 -12.56
CA ARG A 299 -9.51 -6.55 -12.64
C ARG A 299 -10.25 -6.28 -11.33
N ILE A 300 -9.64 -6.62 -10.20
CA ILE A 300 -10.29 -6.55 -8.89
C ILE A 300 -9.72 -5.36 -8.12
N VAL A 301 -10.61 -4.49 -7.66
CA VAL A 301 -10.26 -3.33 -6.85
C VAL A 301 -10.97 -3.42 -5.51
N ALA A 302 -10.21 -3.61 -4.44
CA ALA A 302 -10.71 -3.52 -3.07
C ALA A 302 -10.52 -2.09 -2.55
N PHE A 303 -11.48 -1.56 -1.80
CA PHE A 303 -11.39 -0.21 -1.22
C PHE A 303 -12.31 -0.11 0.00
N ARG A 304 -12.08 0.88 0.87
CA ARG A 304 -13.02 1.19 1.96
C ARG A 304 -13.92 2.37 1.57
N SER A 305 -15.17 2.36 2.03
CA SER A 305 -16.11 3.46 1.77
C SER A 305 -17.11 3.66 2.90
N ARG A 306 -17.55 4.91 3.11
CA ARG A 306 -18.69 5.27 3.98
C ARG A 306 -20.01 5.39 3.22
N ALA A 307 -20.02 5.01 1.94
CA ALA A 307 -21.16 5.22 1.06
C ALA A 307 -22.24 4.18 1.29
N SER A 308 -23.44 4.63 1.64
CA SER A 308 -24.60 3.76 1.91
C SER A 308 -25.28 3.23 0.65
N ASN A 309 -24.81 3.61 -0.54
CA ASN A 309 -25.45 3.29 -1.81
C ASN A 309 -24.60 2.43 -2.75
N LEU A 310 -23.43 1.94 -2.32
CA LEU A 310 -22.62 1.04 -3.15
C LEU A 310 -23.24 -0.36 -3.27
N VAL A 311 -23.91 -0.81 -2.20
CA VAL A 311 -24.70 -2.06 -2.17
C VAL A 311 -25.99 -1.82 -1.40
N ALA A 312 -27.02 -2.62 -1.68
CA ALA A 312 -28.26 -2.56 -0.92
C ALA A 312 -28.05 -3.02 0.55
N GLY A 313 -28.73 -2.36 1.49
CA GLY A 313 -28.68 -2.75 2.90
C GLY A 313 -27.42 -2.28 3.64
N ASP A 314 -26.66 -1.35 3.08
CA ASP A 314 -25.64 -0.61 3.82
C ASP A 314 -26.28 0.56 4.59
N THR A 315 -26.34 0.42 5.92
CA THR A 315 -27.08 1.31 6.83
C THR A 315 -26.28 1.71 8.08
N ASN A 316 -25.08 1.18 8.29
CA ASN A 316 -24.31 1.41 9.52
C ASN A 316 -23.63 2.79 9.57
N GLY A 317 -23.46 3.47 8.43
CA GLY A 317 -22.79 4.77 8.34
C GLY A 317 -21.28 4.73 8.65
N GLN A 318 -20.68 3.55 8.65
CA GLN A 318 -19.26 3.32 8.94
C GLN A 318 -18.47 3.08 7.66
N TYR A 319 -17.13 3.02 7.76
CA TYR A 319 -16.34 2.46 6.68
C TYR A 319 -16.62 0.96 6.58
N ASP A 320 -17.06 0.51 5.42
CA ASP A 320 -17.12 -0.90 5.05
C ASP A 320 -16.09 -1.16 3.94
N VAL A 321 -15.68 -2.42 3.75
CA VAL A 321 -14.77 -2.83 2.68
C VAL A 321 -15.56 -3.41 1.52
N PHE A 322 -15.31 -2.85 0.33
CA PHE A 322 -15.95 -3.19 -0.92
C PHE A 322 -14.94 -3.75 -1.91
N VAL A 323 -15.45 -4.53 -2.84
CA VAL A 323 -14.72 -5.01 -4.00
C VAL A 323 -15.51 -4.66 -5.25
N ARG A 324 -14.82 -4.08 -6.24
CA ARG A 324 -15.32 -3.92 -7.61
C ARG A 324 -14.58 -4.89 -8.54
N ASP A 325 -15.34 -5.65 -9.31
CA ASP A 325 -14.82 -6.32 -10.51
C ASP A 325 -15.02 -5.40 -11.71
N THR A 326 -13.91 -4.91 -12.29
CA THR A 326 -13.93 -3.93 -13.37
C THR A 326 -14.39 -4.52 -14.70
N VAL A 327 -14.37 -5.86 -14.84
CA VAL A 327 -14.82 -6.56 -16.06
C VAL A 327 -16.32 -6.86 -15.99
N SER A 328 -16.82 -7.42 -14.89
CA SER A 328 -18.26 -7.70 -14.75
C SER A 328 -19.08 -6.46 -14.40
N GLY A 329 -18.44 -5.47 -13.77
CA GLY A 329 -19.12 -4.30 -13.23
C GLY A 329 -19.86 -4.58 -11.93
N GLU A 330 -19.52 -5.65 -11.21
CA GLU A 330 -20.13 -5.99 -9.92
C GLU A 330 -19.42 -5.29 -8.76
N THR A 331 -20.19 -4.67 -7.87
CA THR A 331 -19.73 -4.16 -6.57
C THR A 331 -20.35 -4.96 -5.44
N SER A 332 -19.51 -5.48 -4.54
CA SER A 332 -19.92 -6.27 -3.37
C SER A 332 -19.24 -5.78 -2.10
N ARG A 333 -19.95 -5.78 -0.96
CA ARG A 333 -19.33 -5.60 0.36
C ARG A 333 -18.76 -6.93 0.84
N VAL A 334 -17.50 -6.94 1.27
CA VAL A 334 -16.81 -8.13 1.78
C VAL A 334 -16.61 -8.12 3.30
N SER A 335 -16.75 -6.95 3.94
CA SER A 335 -16.83 -6.84 5.40
C SER A 335 -18.24 -7.15 5.91
N VAL A 336 -18.68 -8.39 5.75
CA VAL A 336 -19.98 -8.87 6.23
C VAL A 336 -19.80 -9.79 7.42
N ALA A 337 -20.86 -9.91 8.23
CA ALA A 337 -20.93 -10.89 9.29
C ALA A 337 -20.95 -12.32 8.72
N PHE A 338 -20.64 -13.32 9.55
CA PHE A 338 -20.61 -14.72 9.12
C PHE A 338 -21.96 -15.25 8.60
N ASP A 339 -23.07 -14.55 8.88
CA ASP A 339 -24.41 -14.85 8.38
C ASP A 339 -24.79 -14.01 7.13
N GLY A 340 -23.85 -13.24 6.59
CA GLY A 340 -24.01 -12.36 5.43
C GLY A 340 -24.62 -10.99 5.75
N SER A 341 -25.01 -10.72 7.00
CA SER A 341 -25.57 -9.42 7.40
C SER A 341 -24.48 -8.33 7.52
N GLN A 342 -24.92 -7.06 7.58
CA GLN A 342 -24.01 -5.94 7.82
C GLN A 342 -23.44 -5.98 9.25
N THR A 343 -22.14 -5.68 9.38
CA THR A 343 -21.49 -5.51 10.68
C THR A 343 -21.77 -4.12 11.27
N THR A 344 -21.76 -3.98 12.60
CA THR A 344 -22.02 -2.69 13.26
C THR A 344 -20.79 -1.79 13.36
N SER A 345 -19.59 -2.33 13.16
CA SER A 345 -18.32 -1.62 13.32
C SER A 345 -17.66 -1.34 11.97
N GLN A 346 -16.76 -0.36 11.97
CA GLN A 346 -15.96 -0.01 10.78
C GLN A 346 -14.99 -1.14 10.39
N SER A 347 -14.67 -1.20 9.10
CA SER A 347 -13.64 -2.06 8.52
C SER A 347 -12.66 -1.22 7.70
N ASP A 348 -11.36 -1.46 7.90
CA ASP A 348 -10.26 -0.64 7.38
C ASP A 348 -9.21 -1.50 6.67
N ILE A 349 -8.36 -0.84 5.85
CA ILE A 349 -7.12 -1.39 5.26
C ILE A 349 -7.41 -2.63 4.41
N ALA A 350 -7.97 -2.42 3.22
CA ALA A 350 -8.23 -3.50 2.27
C ALA A 350 -6.96 -3.84 1.48
N SER A 351 -6.65 -5.12 1.33
CA SER A 351 -5.62 -5.63 0.41
C SER A 351 -6.16 -6.83 -0.34
N VAL A 352 -6.03 -6.83 -1.66
CA VAL A 352 -6.43 -7.94 -2.53
C VAL A 352 -5.23 -8.79 -2.93
N SER A 353 -5.41 -10.11 -3.06
CA SER A 353 -4.41 -11.01 -3.62
C SER A 353 -4.18 -10.76 -5.11
N ALA A 354 -3.04 -11.21 -5.63
CA ALA A 354 -2.68 -11.00 -7.04
C ALA A 354 -3.70 -11.63 -8.01
N ASP A 355 -4.21 -12.82 -7.68
CA ASP A 355 -5.26 -13.50 -8.44
C ASP A 355 -6.67 -12.91 -8.25
N GLY A 356 -6.81 -11.90 -7.38
CA GLY A 356 -8.08 -11.25 -7.09
C GLY A 356 -9.03 -12.07 -6.22
N ARG A 357 -8.65 -13.26 -5.74
CA ARG A 357 -9.53 -14.17 -5.01
C ARG A 357 -9.72 -13.78 -3.55
N PHE A 358 -8.66 -13.39 -2.87
CA PHE A 358 -8.68 -13.13 -1.44
C PHE A 358 -8.61 -11.64 -1.14
N VAL A 359 -9.36 -11.19 -0.14
CA VAL A 359 -9.29 -9.82 0.37
C VAL A 359 -9.04 -9.87 1.86
N THR A 360 -7.92 -9.30 2.30
CA THR A 360 -7.69 -9.01 3.72
C THR A 360 -8.18 -7.64 4.09
N PHE A 361 -8.69 -7.53 5.30
CA PHE A 361 -9.03 -6.26 5.93
C PHE A 361 -9.03 -6.40 7.44
N SER A 362 -9.12 -5.26 8.13
CA SER A 362 -9.13 -5.22 9.59
C SER A 362 -10.45 -4.67 10.11
N SER A 363 -10.97 -5.22 11.20
CA SER A 363 -12.24 -4.78 11.79
C SER A 363 -12.27 -5.09 13.29
N PRO A 364 -12.92 -4.27 14.13
CA PRO A 364 -13.23 -4.62 15.51
C PRO A 364 -14.64 -5.22 15.66
N ALA A 365 -15.35 -5.53 14.57
CA ALA A 365 -16.70 -6.07 14.67
C ALA A 365 -16.68 -7.53 15.16
N PRO A 366 -17.44 -7.86 16.21
CA PRO A 366 -17.37 -9.15 16.92
C PRO A 366 -18.19 -10.25 16.22
N ASN A 367 -18.46 -10.12 14.93
CA ASN A 367 -19.38 -11.03 14.23
C ASN A 367 -19.00 -11.31 12.78
N LEU A 368 -17.77 -10.99 12.37
CA LEU A 368 -17.26 -11.38 11.05
C LEU A 368 -16.99 -12.88 10.95
N VAL A 369 -16.57 -13.49 12.06
CA VAL A 369 -16.46 -14.94 12.21
C VAL A 369 -17.10 -15.34 13.53
N ALA A 370 -17.75 -16.50 13.59
CA ALA A 370 -18.52 -16.94 14.76
C ALA A 370 -17.69 -17.06 16.06
N ALA A 371 -16.37 -17.19 15.94
CA ALA A 371 -15.45 -17.34 17.06
C ALA A 371 -14.86 -16.02 17.56
N ASP A 372 -15.06 -14.91 16.84
CA ASP A 372 -14.61 -13.60 17.30
C ASP A 372 -15.65 -13.03 18.26
N THR A 373 -15.25 -12.75 19.50
CA THR A 373 -16.13 -12.21 20.54
C THR A 373 -15.45 -11.11 21.35
N ASN A 374 -14.30 -10.60 20.90
CA ASN A 374 -13.41 -9.82 21.76
C ASN A 374 -13.57 -8.28 21.58
N ASN A 375 -14.26 -7.82 20.52
CA ASN A 375 -14.36 -6.41 20.10
C ASN A 375 -13.00 -5.71 19.90
N ALA A 376 -11.92 -6.48 19.77
CA ALA A 376 -10.60 -6.01 19.44
C ALA A 376 -10.46 -5.95 17.92
N LYS A 377 -9.54 -5.11 17.44
CA LYS A 377 -9.28 -5.02 16.01
C LYS A 377 -8.52 -6.28 15.57
N ASP A 378 -9.17 -7.08 14.75
CA ASP A 378 -8.64 -8.31 14.16
C ASP A 378 -8.41 -8.15 12.66
N VAL A 379 -7.66 -9.08 12.07
CA VAL A 379 -7.42 -9.17 10.63
C VAL A 379 -8.18 -10.35 10.06
N PHE A 380 -9.02 -10.07 9.08
CA PHE A 380 -9.88 -11.03 8.40
C PHE A 380 -9.40 -11.27 6.98
N ILE A 381 -9.69 -12.46 6.46
CA ILE A 381 -9.53 -12.81 5.04
C ILE A 381 -10.89 -13.26 4.52
N PHE A 382 -11.33 -12.65 3.42
CA PHE A 382 -12.52 -13.03 2.68
C PHE A 382 -12.11 -13.77 1.41
N ASP A 383 -12.64 -14.98 1.20
CA ASP A 383 -12.44 -15.75 -0.03
C ASP A 383 -13.62 -15.52 -0.99
N ARG A 384 -13.38 -14.74 -2.05
CA ARG A 384 -14.41 -14.43 -3.05
C ARG A 384 -14.86 -15.66 -3.84
N GLY A 385 -14.14 -16.77 -3.78
CA GLY A 385 -14.50 -18.03 -4.45
C GLY A 385 -15.54 -18.85 -3.69
N SER A 386 -15.57 -18.77 -2.35
CA SER A 386 -16.54 -19.49 -1.52
C SER A 386 -17.67 -18.61 -0.99
N GLY A 387 -17.47 -17.29 -0.97
CA GLY A 387 -18.21 -16.41 -0.06
C GLY A 387 -17.80 -16.66 1.39
#